data_AF-A0A7Y0FVF8-F1
#
_entry.id   AF-A0A7Y0FVF8-F1
#
_cell.length_a   1.000
_cell.length_b   1.000
_cell.length_c   1.000
_cell.angle_alpha   90.00
_cell.angle_beta   90.00
_cell.angle_gamma   90.00
#
_symmetry.space_group_name_H-M   'P 1'
#
loop_
_entity.id
_entity.type
_entity.pdbx_description
1 polymer ?
#
loop_
_entity_poly.entity_id
_entity_poly.type
_entity_poly.pdbx_seq_one_letter_code
_entity_poly.pdbx_strand_id
1 'polypeptide(L)'
;MTNVVNFPDRRRVEVSMCTEKEAGKPVFLFELVEGGSRNVIATRDSSPACAELAGELIAEGTDVIWDAPTRRQLFIDSGSIS
;
A
#
# COMPACT_ATOMS: atom_id res chain seq x y z
N MET A 1 30.60 -14.13 -19.76
CA MET A 1 29.18 -14.46 -19.47
C MET A 1 28.71 -13.48 -18.43
N THR A 2 27.83 -12.56 -18.80
CA THR A 2 27.29 -11.55 -17.88
C THR A 2 26.11 -12.20 -17.14
N ASN A 3 26.21 -12.36 -15.82
CA ASN A 3 25.09 -12.83 -15.01
C ASN A 3 23.98 -11.78 -15.06
N VAL A 4 23.00 -11.98 -15.95
CA VAL A 4 21.74 -11.24 -15.90
C VAL A 4 20.96 -11.84 -14.74
N VAL A 5 21.00 -11.15 -13.60
CA VAL A 5 20.10 -11.43 -12.48
C VAL A 5 18.70 -11.06 -12.95
N ASN A 6 17.93 -12.05 -13.36
CA ASN A 6 16.52 -11.85 -13.68
C ASN A 6 15.80 -11.67 -12.35
N PHE A 7 15.59 -10.41 -11.95
CA PHE A 7 14.71 -10.13 -10.82
C PHE A 7 13.32 -10.63 -11.22
N PRO A 8 12.64 -11.45 -10.41
CA PRO A 8 11.24 -11.78 -10.67
C PRO A 8 10.49 -10.44 -10.82
N ASP A 9 9.57 -10.35 -11.79
CA ASP A 9 8.75 -9.16 -11.98
C ASP A 9 8.04 -8.82 -10.67
N ARG A 10 8.62 -7.90 -9.91
CA ARG A 10 8.06 -7.46 -8.64
C ARG A 10 6.91 -6.54 -9.00
N ARG A 11 5.69 -6.99 -8.68
CA ARG A 11 4.52 -6.14 -8.73
C ARG A 11 4.73 -4.96 -7.79
N ARG A 12 4.30 -3.77 -8.21
CA ARG A 12 4.38 -2.55 -7.41
C ARG A 12 2.97 -2.13 -7.02
N VAL A 13 2.74 -1.91 -5.74
CA VAL A 13 1.48 -1.38 -5.22
C VAL A 13 1.76 -0.04 -4.54
N GLU A 14 1.04 0.99 -4.94
CA GLU A 14 1.05 2.29 -4.29
C GLU A 14 -0.13 2.40 -3.35
N VAL A 15 0.13 2.86 -2.12
CA VAL A 15 -0.88 3.02 -1.08
C VAL A 15 -1.04 4.50 -0.76
N SER A 16 -2.27 4.98 -0.91
CA SER A 16 -2.63 6.38 -0.74
C SER A 16 -3.82 6.52 0.20
N MET A 17 -3.87 7.60 0.96
CA MET A 17 -4.99 7.91 1.85
C MET A 17 -5.93 8.86 1.12
N CYS A 18 -7.22 8.51 1.08
CA CYS A 18 -8.25 9.38 0.52
C CYS A 18 -9.47 9.42 1.45
N THR A 19 -10.42 10.29 1.14
CA THR A 19 -11.67 10.40 1.91
C THR A 19 -12.79 9.69 1.17
N GLU A 20 -13.45 8.75 1.83
CA GLU A 20 -14.65 8.12 1.29
C GLU A 20 -15.78 9.16 1.17
N LYS A 21 -16.34 9.29 -0.03
CA LYS A 21 -17.33 10.35 -0.35
C LYS A 21 -18.63 10.24 0.46
N GLU A 22 -19.02 9.04 0.87
CA GLU A 22 -20.30 8.81 1.56
C GLU A 22 -20.19 9.00 3.08
N ALA A 23 -19.13 8.48 3.71
CA ALA A 23 -18.97 8.53 5.17
C ALA A 23 -18.08 9.67 5.67
N GLY A 24 -17.35 10.36 4.78
CA GLY A 24 -16.38 11.40 5.17
C GLY A 24 -15.18 10.87 5.96
N LYS A 25 -14.98 9.54 5.97
CA LYS A 25 -13.92 8.88 6.72
C LYS A 25 -12.67 8.69 5.85
N PRO A 26 -11.45 8.76 6.44
CA PRO A 26 -10.25 8.40 5.71
C PRO A 26 -10.25 6.89 5.40
N VAL A 27 -9.85 6.55 4.18
CA VAL A 27 -9.63 5.17 3.72
C VAL A 27 -8.28 5.09 3.01
N PHE A 28 -7.71 3.90 3.00
CA PHE A 28 -6.44 3.57 2.37
C PHE A 28 -6.71 2.79 1.07
N LEU A 29 -6.31 3.36 -0.05
CA LEU A 29 -6.43 2.74 -1.38
C LEU A 29 -5.12 2.05 -1.74
N PHE A 30 -5.22 0.81 -2.20
CA PHE A 30 -4.12 0.04 -2.76
C PHE A 30 -4.27 0.02 -4.28
N GLU A 31 -3.30 0.61 -4.97
CA GLU A 31 -3.26 0.71 -6.42
C GLU A 31 -2.12 -0.13 -6.99
N LEU A 32 -2.45 -1.19 -7.74
CA LEU A 32 -1.46 -1.94 -8.51
C LEU A 32 -0.97 -1.07 -9.68
N VAL A 33 0.33 -0.86 -9.75
CA VAL A 33 1.02 -0.12 -10.82
C VAL A 33 1.58 -1.13 -11.82
N GLU A 34 0.96 -1.21 -12.99
CA GLU A 34 1.36 -2.13 -14.06
C GLU A 34 1.26 -1.44 -15.43
N GLY A 35 2.34 -1.47 -16.21
CA GLY A 35 2.33 -0.98 -17.59
C GLY A 35 1.93 0.49 -17.78
N GLY A 36 2.13 1.34 -16.76
CA GLY A 36 1.72 2.75 -16.79
C GLY A 36 0.27 3.01 -16.37
N SER A 37 -0.48 1.97 -16.00
CA SER A 37 -1.82 2.06 -15.44
C SER A 37 -1.81 1.90 -13.92
N ARG A 38 -2.82 2.48 -13.25
CA ARG A 38 -3.09 2.27 -11.83
C ARG A 38 -4.47 1.64 -11.67
N ASN A 39 -4.52 0.50 -11.01
CA ASN A 39 -5.76 -0.23 -10.77
C ASN A 39 -5.97 -0.40 -9.26
N VAL A 40 -7.12 0.05 -8.76
CA VAL A 40 -7.47 -0.17 -7.35
C VAL A 40 -7.72 -1.67 -7.13
N ILE A 41 -6.93 -2.28 -6.25
CA ILE A 41 -7.02 -3.71 -5.91
C ILE A 41 -7.64 -3.94 -4.53
N ALA A 42 -7.57 -2.94 -3.64
CA ALA A 42 -8.21 -3.00 -2.34
C ALA A 42 -8.43 -1.60 -1.75
N THR A 43 -9.39 -1.52 -0.84
CA THR A 43 -9.64 -0.35 0.00
C THR A 43 -9.73 -0.83 1.45
N ARG A 44 -9.00 -0.18 2.36
CA ARG A 44 -9.04 -0.46 3.81
C ARG A 44 -9.50 0.78 4.56
N ASP A 45 -10.35 0.58 5.56
CA ASP A 45 -10.98 1.66 6.33
C ASP A 45 -10.25 1.99 7.64
N SER A 46 -9.17 1.26 7.94
CA SER A 46 -8.44 1.38 9.19
C SER A 46 -6.95 1.10 8.99
N SER A 47 -6.12 1.76 9.80
CA SER A 47 -4.67 1.60 9.77
C SER A 47 -4.20 0.18 10.09
N PRO A 48 -4.79 -0.57 11.05
CA PRO A 48 -4.46 -1.97 11.26
C PRO A 48 -4.71 -2.85 10.03
N ALA A 49 -5.89 -2.72 9.41
CA ALA A 49 -6.23 -3.51 8.21
C ALA A 49 -5.38 -3.12 6.99
N CYS A 50 -4.97 -1.86 6.92
CA CYS A 50 -4.02 -1.36 5.94
C CYS A 50 -2.62 -1.98 6.13
N ALA A 51 -2.11 -1.98 7.36
CA ALA A 51 -0.81 -2.57 7.69
C ALA A 51 -0.78 -4.10 7.48
N GLU A 52 -1.86 -4.80 7.83
CA GLU A 52 -2.01 -6.24 7.63
C GLU A 52 -1.92 -6.61 6.15
N LEU A 53 -2.76 -6.02 5.30
CA LEU A 53 -2.75 -6.30 3.86
C LEU A 53 -1.41 -5.94 3.21
N ALA A 54 -0.80 -4.82 3.61
CA ALA A 54 0.52 -4.48 3.09
C ALA A 54 1.59 -5.49 3.51
N GLY A 55 1.52 -6.02 4.73
CA GLY A 55 2.39 -7.09 5.20
C GLY A 55 2.26 -8.36 4.37
N GLU A 56 1.03 -8.76 4.03
CA GLU A 56 0.74 -9.89 3.14
C GLU A 56 1.36 -9.68 1.75
N LEU A 57 1.11 -8.52 1.12
CA LEU A 57 1.65 -8.19 -0.19
C LEU A 57 3.18 -8.20 -0.22
N ILE A 58 3.82 -7.66 0.82
CA ILE A 58 5.28 -7.69 0.96
C ILE A 58 5.78 -9.13 1.10
N ALA A 59 5.10 -9.98 1.88
CA ALA A 59 5.45 -11.39 2.03
C ALA A 59 5.33 -12.17 0.72
N GLU A 60 4.39 -11.78 -0.16
CA GLU A 60 4.24 -12.31 -1.51
C GLU A 60 5.29 -11.78 -2.52
N GLY A 61 6.15 -10.84 -2.10
CA GLY A 61 7.19 -10.25 -2.94
C GLY A 61 6.76 -9.03 -3.75
N THR A 62 5.60 -8.44 -3.43
CA THR A 62 5.13 -7.16 -3.98
C THR A 62 5.86 -6.00 -3.32
N ASP A 63 6.31 -5.04 -4.12
CA ASP A 63 6.86 -3.78 -3.63
C ASP A 63 5.73 -2.82 -3.25
N VAL A 64 5.57 -2.55 -1.95
CA VAL A 64 4.52 -1.68 -1.42
C VAL A 64 5.10 -0.31 -1.08
N ILE A 65 4.56 0.73 -1.72
CA ILE A 65 5.05 2.10 -1.62
C ILE A 65 3.95 2.98 -1.04
N TRP A 66 4.31 3.74 -0.01
CA TRP A 66 3.40 4.61 0.73
C TRP A 66 3.62 6.07 0.35
N ASP A 67 2.54 6.81 0.08
CA ASP A 67 2.63 8.26 0.02
C ASP A 67 2.95 8.86 1.40
N ALA A 68 3.42 10.12 1.42
CA ALA A 68 3.83 10.77 2.65
C ALA A 68 2.68 10.95 3.67
N PRO A 69 1.45 11.34 3.26
CA PRO A 69 0.29 11.38 4.15
C PRO A 69 -0.02 10.04 4.81
N THR A 70 -0.08 8.96 4.04
CA THR A 70 -0.38 7.61 4.53
C THR A 70 0.68 7.14 5.50
N ARG A 71 1.96 7.33 5.17
CA ARG A 71 3.06 6.97 6.07
C ARG A 71 2.97 7.70 7.40
N ARG A 72 2.62 8.98 7.38
CA ARG A 72 2.46 9.79 8.60
C ARG A 72 1.27 9.29 9.44
N GLN A 73 0.15 8.95 8.80
CA GLN A 73 -1.03 8.43 9.49
C GLN A 73 -0.75 7.08 10.16
N LEU A 74 -0.15 6.13 9.43
CA LEU A 74 0.23 4.83 9.97
C LEU A 74 1.18 4.97 11.18
N PHE A 75 2.11 5.93 11.13
CA PHE A 75 3.00 6.20 12.26
C PHE A 75 2.24 6.73 13.49
N ILE A 76 1.33 7.70 13.32
CA ILE A 76 0.51 8.24 14.41
C ILE A 76 -0.30 7.12 15.07
N ASP A 77 -0.97 6.30 14.27
CA ASP A 77 -1.84 5.24 14.78
C ASP A 77 -1.04 4.12 15.47
N SER A 78 0.19 3.85 15.02
CA SER A 78 1.10 2.93 15.69
C SER A 78 1.64 3.46 17.03
N GLY A 79 1.78 4.78 17.15
CA GLY A 79 2.27 5.44 18.37
C GLY A 79 1.21 5.67 19.45
N SER A 80 -0.08 5.52 19.10
CA SER A 80 -1.20 5.58 20.05
C SER A 80 -1.47 4.24 20.76
N ILE A 81 -0.72 3.19 20.44
CA ILE A 81 -0.73 1.91 21.17
C ILE A 81 0.32 2.01 22.28
N SER A 82 -0.02 2.70 23.37
CA SER A 82 0.82 2.82 24.58
C SER A 82 -0.03 2.77 25.84
#